data_AF-A0A0Q7N709-F1
#
_entry.id   AF-A0A0Q7N709-F1
#
_cell.length_a   1.000
_cell.length_b   1.000
_cell.length_c   1.000
_cell.angle_alpha   90.00
_cell.angle_beta   90.00
_cell.angle_gamma   90.00
#
_symmetry.space_group_name_H-M   'P 1'
#
loop_
_entity.id
_entity.type
_entity.pdbx_description
1 polymer ?
#
loop_
_entity_poly.entity_id
_entity_poly.type
_entity_poly.pdbx_seq_one_letter_code
_entity_poly.pdbx_strand_id
1 'polypeptide(L)'
;MKSPSRRRTLHTAVFAGVGALSMVFTGPGASAAPAAAPTEQDLATIVSEGRQVAGSGSACTSGSGAGSGNGSGDCYGGSGSSSGSSGGYSSDPGAYGPESTAFLAAFAYGLNNPDAAAPGTNDWNCKPTAEHPRPVVLLHGTWMNAYNGYAYMGQPIKDAGYCTFTFNYGRSNIMEGGGVGSFLPGVMGTGYIEDSAEQTAAFVDRVLAATGTDEVDIVAHSQGGAMANYYTKFEGGAAKVNKLITFGATHHGTSLDGIGALGRMINNLGIDILGPIEIFVGHAGIQQTIGSDFVNNLNANGDTVAGVDYTVVGTRYDEVTNPYELTFIKAGPGAHVTNITLQDGCEQDISDHLTMMYSPRALSIALRALDPVQNPQLTCAFNPWLVGGGGSI
;
A
#
# COMPACT_ATOMS: atom_id res chain seq x y z
N MET A 1 -39.80 -28.40 67.34
CA MET A 1 -40.72 -28.94 66.32
C MET A 1 -40.93 -27.89 65.22
N LYS A 2 -40.89 -28.34 63.96
CA LYS A 2 -41.18 -27.65 62.69
C LYS A 2 -40.13 -26.67 62.10
N SER A 3 -39.35 -27.23 61.18
CA SER A 3 -38.84 -26.62 59.92
C SER A 3 -39.97 -26.70 58.84
N PRO A 4 -39.88 -26.21 57.57
CA PRO A 4 -38.69 -25.71 56.85
C PRO A 4 -38.87 -24.58 55.78
N SER A 5 -37.72 -24.22 55.19
CA SER A 5 -37.51 -23.83 53.77
C SER A 5 -37.76 -22.35 53.40
N ARG A 6 -36.98 -21.68 52.53
CA ARG A 6 -36.10 -22.14 51.44
C ARG A 6 -35.06 -21.08 51.06
N ARG A 7 -34.00 -21.58 50.41
CA ARG A 7 -32.77 -20.95 49.91
C ARG A 7 -32.95 -19.94 48.75
N ARG A 8 -32.22 -18.84 48.87
CA ARG A 8 -31.12 -18.32 47.99
C ARG A 8 -31.31 -18.17 46.46
N THR A 9 -31.07 -16.91 46.05
CA THR A 9 -30.28 -16.38 44.91
C THR A 9 -30.77 -16.52 43.47
N LEU A 10 -31.04 -15.37 42.83
CA LEU A 10 -30.65 -15.10 41.43
C LEU A 10 -30.38 -13.60 41.21
N HIS A 11 -29.12 -13.31 40.86
CA HIS A 11 -28.54 -12.22 40.07
C HIS A 11 -29.24 -10.85 39.95
N THR A 12 -28.60 -9.81 40.51
CA THR A 12 -28.54 -8.48 39.87
C THR A 12 -27.23 -7.80 40.28
N ALA A 13 -26.26 -7.75 39.37
CA ALA A 13 -25.04 -6.94 39.52
C ALA A 13 -25.14 -5.73 38.59
N VAL A 14 -25.55 -4.61 39.20
CA VAL A 14 -25.07 -3.23 39.03
C VAL A 14 -24.33 -2.90 37.72
N PHE A 15 -25.01 -2.18 36.82
CA PHE A 15 -24.38 -1.21 35.92
C PHE A 15 -24.22 0.12 36.69
N ALA A 16 -22.99 0.50 36.95
CA ALA A 16 -22.55 1.85 37.32
C ALA A 16 -21.28 2.08 36.50
N GLY A 17 -21.03 3.20 35.82
CA GLY A 17 -21.71 4.47 35.68
C GLY A 17 -20.65 5.40 35.10
N VAL A 18 -20.97 6.16 34.05
CA VAL A 18 -20.20 7.35 33.68
C VAL A 18 -21.23 8.42 33.32
N GLY A 19 -21.59 9.19 34.34
CA GLY A 19 -22.39 10.40 34.21
C GLY A 19 -21.47 11.61 34.04
N ALA A 20 -21.73 12.35 32.97
CA ALA A 20 -21.69 13.81 32.84
C ALA A 20 -20.49 14.57 33.44
N LEU A 21 -19.66 15.12 32.54
CA LEU A 21 -19.01 16.41 32.76
C LEU A 21 -19.29 17.34 31.57
N SER A 22 -20.46 17.97 31.57
CA SER A 22 -20.78 19.13 30.73
C SER A 22 -20.85 20.36 31.61
N MET A 23 -19.73 21.08 31.74
CA MET A 23 -19.76 22.45 32.24
C MET A 23 -20.01 23.39 31.05
N VAL A 24 -21.20 23.98 31.07
CA VAL A 24 -21.69 24.98 30.13
C VAL A 24 -21.04 26.33 30.46
N PHE A 25 -20.31 26.92 29.52
CA PHE A 25 -20.11 28.36 29.46
C PHE A 25 -21.20 28.98 28.59
N THR A 26 -22.16 29.68 29.20
CA THR A 26 -23.18 30.47 28.50
C THR A 26 -22.59 31.81 28.03
N GLY A 27 -22.31 31.93 26.74
CA GLY A 27 -22.19 33.20 26.02
C GLY A 27 -23.30 33.30 24.96
N PRO A 28 -23.75 34.52 24.58
CA PRO A 28 -24.92 34.70 23.72
C PRO A 28 -24.67 34.09 22.34
N GLY A 29 -25.54 33.15 21.96
CA GLY A 29 -25.40 32.31 20.78
C GLY A 29 -25.56 33.08 19.47
N ALA A 30 -24.53 33.02 18.63
CA ALA A 30 -24.73 32.97 17.20
C ALA A 30 -25.21 31.56 16.86
N SER A 31 -26.44 31.41 16.38
CA SER A 31 -26.89 30.19 15.71
C SER A 31 -26.09 30.03 14.42
N ALA A 32 -24.88 29.47 14.52
CA ALA A 32 -24.22 28.89 13.37
C ALA A 32 -24.99 27.61 13.03
N ALA A 33 -25.53 27.54 11.82
CA ALA A 33 -25.95 26.26 11.25
C ALA A 33 -24.78 25.26 11.37
N PRO A 34 -25.02 23.95 11.54
CA PRO A 34 -23.94 22.97 11.48
C PRO A 34 -23.17 23.20 10.18
N ALA A 35 -21.86 23.41 10.31
CA ALA A 35 -20.99 23.60 9.15
C ALA A 35 -21.21 22.43 8.19
N ALA A 36 -21.29 22.72 6.90
CA ALA A 36 -21.31 21.66 5.89
C ALA A 36 -20.08 20.78 6.09
N ALA A 37 -20.25 19.46 5.92
CA ALA A 37 -19.10 18.55 5.91
C ALA A 37 -18.10 19.02 4.84
N PRO A 38 -16.80 19.06 5.14
CA PRO A 38 -15.78 19.53 4.20
C PRO A 38 -15.79 18.69 2.92
N THR A 39 -15.56 19.33 1.78
CA THR A 39 -15.47 18.64 0.49
C THR A 39 -14.14 17.91 0.34
N GLU A 40 -14.02 17.00 -0.66
CA GLU A 40 -12.76 16.30 -0.94
C GLU A 40 -11.60 17.27 -1.17
N GLN A 41 -11.87 18.38 -1.85
CA GLN A 41 -10.87 19.42 -2.14
C GLN A 41 -10.48 20.20 -0.88
N ASP A 42 -11.43 20.46 0.02
CA ASP A 42 -11.14 21.13 1.29
C ASP A 42 -10.19 20.28 2.15
N LEU A 43 -10.43 18.97 2.21
CA LEU A 43 -9.57 18.03 2.93
C LEU A 43 -8.19 17.90 2.28
N ALA A 44 -8.13 17.76 0.96
CA ALA A 44 -6.86 17.71 0.24
C ALA A 44 -6.03 18.99 0.46
N THR A 45 -6.68 20.15 0.50
CA THR A 45 -6.04 21.44 0.79
C THR A 45 -5.47 21.44 2.20
N ILE A 46 -6.25 21.04 3.21
CA ILE A 46 -5.78 20.98 4.61
C ILE A 46 -4.54 20.07 4.76
N VAL A 47 -4.53 18.92 4.10
CA VAL A 47 -3.39 18.00 4.12
C VAL A 47 -2.16 18.61 3.44
N SER A 48 -2.34 19.29 2.31
CA SER A 48 -1.26 19.98 1.61
C SER A 48 -0.63 21.11 2.44
N GLU A 49 -1.45 21.88 3.15
CA GLU A 49 -1.01 22.95 4.06
C GLU A 49 -0.25 22.37 5.25
N GLY A 50 -0.72 21.25 5.81
CA GLY A 50 -0.03 20.52 6.88
C GLY A 50 1.39 20.09 6.51
N ARG A 51 1.61 19.65 5.26
CA ARG A 51 2.94 19.30 4.74
C ARG A 51 3.87 20.52 4.66
N GLN A 52 3.37 21.69 4.26
CA GLN A 52 4.19 22.91 4.14
C GLN A 52 4.75 23.41 5.48
N VAL A 53 4.04 23.18 6.59
CA VAL A 53 4.47 23.61 7.93
C VAL A 53 5.63 22.74 8.46
N ALA A 54 5.86 21.55 7.88
CA ALA A 54 6.83 20.57 8.36
C ALA A 54 8.20 20.60 7.64
N GLY A 55 8.54 21.71 6.99
CA GLY A 55 9.84 21.89 6.35
C GLY A 55 10.96 22.31 7.32
N SER A 56 11.66 21.34 7.93
CA SER A 56 13.14 21.35 8.07
C SER A 56 13.68 20.21 8.93
N GLY A 57 14.49 19.34 8.32
CA GLY A 57 15.73 18.83 8.92
C GLY A 57 15.74 17.39 9.44
N SER A 58 16.17 16.45 8.60
CA SER A 58 17.34 15.61 8.96
C SER A 58 17.92 14.95 7.72
N ALA A 59 19.13 15.37 7.36
CA ALA A 59 19.91 14.76 6.30
C ALA A 59 20.83 13.69 6.89
N CYS A 60 20.72 12.45 6.42
CA CYS A 60 21.87 11.57 6.38
C CYS A 60 22.77 12.05 5.23
N THR A 61 23.57 13.09 5.49
CA THR A 61 24.57 13.55 4.52
C THR A 61 25.66 12.49 4.38
N SER A 62 25.76 11.88 3.20
CA SER A 62 26.94 11.15 2.76
C SER A 62 28.10 12.14 2.59
N GLY A 63 29.01 12.14 3.56
CA GLY A 63 30.23 12.94 3.50
C GLY A 63 31.14 12.45 2.37
N SER A 64 31.29 13.26 1.33
CA SER A 64 32.38 13.13 0.35
C SER A 64 33.53 14.04 0.80
N GLY A 65 34.70 13.48 1.12
CA GLY A 65 35.90 14.30 1.35
C GLY A 65 37.05 13.65 2.14
N ALA A 66 37.92 12.94 1.41
CA ALA A 66 39.36 12.71 1.66
C ALA A 66 39.85 12.50 3.11
N GLY A 67 40.15 11.25 3.45
CA GLY A 67 40.97 10.91 4.62
C GLY A 67 41.23 9.41 4.71
N SER A 68 42.47 9.01 4.48
CA SER A 68 42.98 7.65 4.63
C SER A 68 42.61 7.03 5.98
N GLY A 69 41.91 5.90 5.99
CA GLY A 69 41.60 5.15 7.20
C GLY A 69 40.78 3.89 6.91
N ASN A 70 41.45 2.74 7.03
CA ASN A 70 40.86 1.41 6.93
C ASN A 70 39.70 1.25 7.94
N GLY A 71 38.48 1.03 7.45
CA GLY A 71 37.28 0.89 8.28
C GLY A 71 36.23 0.05 7.59
N SER A 72 36.35 -1.27 7.72
CA SER A 72 35.30 -2.26 7.48
C SER A 72 34.09 -1.96 8.38
N GLY A 73 33.02 -1.42 7.80
CA GLY A 73 31.73 -1.26 8.44
C GLY A 73 30.73 -2.22 7.81
N ASP A 74 30.51 -3.35 8.48
CA ASP A 74 29.46 -4.31 8.17
C ASP A 74 28.07 -3.64 8.29
N CYS A 75 27.36 -3.52 7.16
CA CYS A 75 25.94 -3.14 7.11
C CYS A 75 25.06 -4.32 6.64
N TYR A 76 25.41 -5.54 7.04
CA TYR A 76 24.52 -6.70 6.88
C TYR A 76 24.03 -7.14 8.27
N GLY A 77 22.78 -6.84 8.60
CA GLY A 77 22.09 -7.42 9.76
C GLY A 77 21.28 -6.48 10.66
N GLY A 78 21.08 -5.21 10.30
CA GLY A 78 20.23 -4.30 11.09
C GLY A 78 18.89 -4.02 10.40
N SER A 79 17.78 -4.19 11.13
CA SER A 79 16.45 -3.70 10.74
C SER A 79 16.52 -2.21 10.45
N GLY A 80 16.58 -1.83 9.17
CA GLY A 80 16.72 -0.43 8.77
C GLY A 80 15.36 0.26 8.83
N SER A 81 15.22 1.27 9.69
CA SER A 81 14.11 2.21 9.65
C SER A 81 14.62 3.56 9.18
N SER A 82 14.11 4.06 8.06
CA SER A 82 14.33 5.45 7.63
C SER A 82 13.20 6.31 8.17
N SER A 83 13.49 7.20 9.13
CA SER A 83 12.56 8.19 9.65
C SER A 83 12.79 9.54 8.96
N GLY A 84 11.80 10.05 8.22
CA GLY A 84 11.74 11.47 7.86
C GLY A 84 11.21 12.27 9.07
N SER A 85 11.79 13.43 9.36
CA SER A 85 11.47 14.23 10.55
C SER A 85 10.10 14.92 10.52
N SER A 86 9.23 14.59 9.57
CA SER A 86 7.93 15.25 9.34
C SER A 86 6.82 14.32 8.82
N GLY A 87 7.04 13.00 8.80
CA GLY A 87 6.06 12.06 8.29
C GLY A 87 6.46 10.62 8.55
N GLY A 88 5.60 9.68 8.14
CA GLY A 88 5.72 8.26 8.51
C GLY A 88 7.08 7.63 8.19
N TYR A 89 7.30 6.41 8.70
CA TYR A 89 8.54 5.65 8.53
C TYR A 89 8.32 4.35 7.75
N SER A 90 9.42 3.73 7.32
CA SER A 90 9.44 2.40 6.72
C SER A 90 10.16 1.38 7.60
N SER A 91 9.97 0.10 7.30
CA SER A 91 10.61 -1.00 8.02
C SER A 91 10.72 -2.26 7.18
N ASP A 92 11.70 -3.08 7.52
CA ASP A 92 11.80 -4.44 6.97
C ASP A 92 10.76 -5.38 7.60
N PRO A 93 10.16 -6.27 6.79
CA PRO A 93 9.38 -7.38 7.31
C PRO A 93 10.27 -8.35 8.11
N GLY A 94 9.69 -8.96 9.13
CA GLY A 94 10.28 -9.99 9.98
C GLY A 94 10.12 -11.40 9.41
N ALA A 95 9.59 -12.32 10.20
CA ALA A 95 9.48 -13.73 9.82
C ALA A 95 8.45 -13.95 8.71
N TYR A 96 8.68 -14.97 7.86
CA TYR A 96 7.74 -15.36 6.82
C TYR A 96 6.38 -15.77 7.39
N GLY A 97 5.33 -15.17 6.85
CA GLY A 97 3.97 -15.68 7.01
C GLY A 97 3.69 -16.87 6.07
N PRO A 98 2.56 -17.56 6.23
CA PRO A 98 2.17 -18.67 5.34
C PRO A 98 1.71 -18.14 3.98
N GLU A 99 1.85 -18.95 2.92
CA GLU A 99 1.17 -18.66 1.66
C GLU A 99 -0.35 -18.61 1.83
N SER A 100 -0.99 -17.73 1.08
CA SER A 100 -2.44 -17.58 1.10
C SER A 100 -2.93 -17.21 -0.30
N THR A 101 -3.99 -17.89 -0.75
CA THR A 101 -4.68 -17.60 -2.01
C THR A 101 -5.90 -16.71 -1.84
N ALA A 102 -6.19 -16.29 -0.59
CA ALA A 102 -7.32 -15.44 -0.26
C ALA A 102 -6.86 -14.17 0.45
N PHE A 103 -7.24 -13.01 -0.09
CA PHE A 103 -6.89 -11.71 0.48
C PHE A 103 -7.37 -11.59 1.93
N LEU A 104 -8.61 -11.98 2.21
CA LEU A 104 -9.19 -11.85 3.55
C LEU A 104 -8.41 -12.63 4.62
N ALA A 105 -8.01 -13.85 4.31
CA ALA A 105 -7.21 -14.67 5.22
C ALA A 105 -5.83 -14.06 5.45
N ALA A 106 -5.19 -13.55 4.39
CA ALA A 106 -3.90 -12.90 4.48
C ALA A 106 -3.97 -11.57 5.26
N PHE A 107 -5.01 -10.78 5.03
CA PHE A 107 -5.27 -9.54 5.75
C PHE A 107 -5.44 -9.79 7.25
N ALA A 108 -6.32 -10.73 7.62
CA ALA A 108 -6.55 -11.11 9.02
C ALA A 108 -5.28 -11.66 9.70
N TYR A 109 -4.46 -12.43 8.96
CA TYR A 109 -3.16 -12.87 9.47
C TYR A 109 -2.21 -11.69 9.68
N GLY A 110 -2.15 -10.75 8.74
CA GLY A 110 -1.35 -9.53 8.81
C GLY A 110 -1.72 -8.63 9.99
N LEU A 111 -3.00 -8.57 10.39
CA LEU A 111 -3.40 -7.85 11.60
C LEU A 111 -2.83 -8.45 12.89
N ASN A 112 -2.64 -9.77 12.93
CA ASN A 112 -2.05 -10.47 14.07
C ASN A 112 -0.52 -10.56 13.98
N ASN A 113 0.04 -10.38 12.79
CA ASN A 113 1.46 -10.47 12.48
C ASN A 113 1.85 -9.26 11.59
N PRO A 114 1.87 -8.04 12.17
CA PRO A 114 1.91 -6.79 11.41
C PRO A 114 3.17 -6.61 10.56
N ASP A 115 4.26 -7.26 10.97
CA ASP A 115 5.54 -7.23 10.27
C ASP A 115 5.86 -8.59 9.63
N ALA A 116 4.88 -9.44 9.32
CA ALA A 116 5.16 -10.68 8.58
C ALA A 116 5.76 -10.39 7.20
N ALA A 117 6.69 -11.23 6.75
CA ALA A 117 7.22 -11.22 5.39
C ALA A 117 6.34 -12.06 4.46
N ALA A 118 6.14 -11.60 3.22
CA ALA A 118 5.53 -12.42 2.19
C ALA A 118 6.43 -13.63 1.83
N PRO A 119 5.86 -14.82 1.63
CA PRO A 119 6.58 -15.98 1.09
C PRO A 119 7.37 -15.60 -0.16
N GLY A 120 8.56 -16.18 -0.29
CA GLY A 120 9.43 -15.98 -1.45
C GLY A 120 10.18 -14.64 -1.51
N THR A 121 10.00 -13.73 -0.55
CA THR A 121 10.61 -12.39 -0.59
C THR A 121 11.80 -12.21 0.35
N ASN A 122 12.64 -11.20 0.12
CA ASN A 122 13.67 -10.72 1.04
C ASN A 122 14.80 -11.71 1.36
N ASP A 123 15.14 -12.58 0.40
CA ASP A 123 16.45 -13.24 0.41
C ASP A 123 17.53 -12.28 -0.09
N TRP A 124 18.13 -11.54 0.84
CA TRP A 124 19.20 -10.57 0.56
C TRP A 124 20.50 -11.19 0.04
N ASN A 125 20.62 -12.52 0.05
CA ASN A 125 21.75 -13.22 -0.59
C ASN A 125 21.43 -13.63 -2.05
N CYS A 126 20.20 -13.44 -2.51
CA CYS A 126 19.80 -13.79 -3.86
C CYS A 126 20.56 -12.95 -4.89
N LYS A 127 21.04 -13.60 -5.96
CA LYS A 127 21.74 -12.97 -7.07
C LYS A 127 20.96 -13.18 -8.37
N PRO A 128 20.52 -12.10 -9.04
CA PRO A 128 19.89 -12.18 -10.35
C PRO A 128 20.75 -12.95 -11.36
N THR A 129 20.10 -13.73 -12.24
CA THR A 129 20.79 -14.56 -13.25
C THR A 129 20.82 -13.87 -14.61
N ALA A 130 21.48 -14.46 -15.61
CA ALA A 130 21.44 -13.92 -16.97
C ALA A 130 20.03 -13.97 -17.58
N GLU A 131 19.25 -14.97 -17.20
CA GLU A 131 17.86 -15.17 -17.62
C GLU A 131 16.92 -14.17 -16.94
N HIS A 132 17.14 -13.87 -15.66
CA HIS A 132 16.38 -12.89 -14.88
C HIS A 132 17.34 -11.85 -14.26
N PRO A 133 17.84 -10.88 -15.06
CA PRO A 133 18.96 -10.03 -14.67
C PRO A 133 18.61 -8.89 -13.70
N ARG A 134 17.32 -8.67 -13.42
CA ARG A 134 16.86 -7.62 -12.51
C ARG A 134 16.05 -8.22 -11.37
N PRO A 135 16.25 -7.78 -10.13
CA PRO A 135 15.40 -8.17 -9.02
C PRO A 135 14.03 -7.48 -9.14
N VAL A 136 13.04 -8.07 -8.47
CA VAL A 136 11.65 -7.58 -8.45
C VAL A 136 11.33 -6.97 -7.09
N VAL A 137 10.87 -5.72 -7.07
CA VAL A 137 10.39 -5.04 -5.87
C VAL A 137 8.86 -5.05 -5.84
N LEU A 138 8.29 -5.51 -4.74
CA LEU A 138 6.85 -5.67 -4.53
C LEU A 138 6.33 -4.61 -3.54
N LEU A 139 5.38 -3.76 -3.98
CA LEU A 139 4.89 -2.61 -3.21
C LEU A 139 3.38 -2.73 -2.91
N HIS A 140 3.01 -2.79 -1.62
CA HIS A 140 1.63 -3.01 -1.18
C HIS A 140 0.73 -1.77 -1.40
N GLY A 141 -0.57 -1.87 -1.15
CA GLY A 141 -1.53 -0.76 -1.25
C GLY A 141 -1.77 -0.02 0.08
N THR A 142 -2.78 0.86 0.10
CA THR A 142 -3.27 1.54 1.30
C THR A 142 -3.82 0.52 2.30
N TRP A 143 -3.53 0.73 3.59
CA TRP A 143 -3.96 -0.11 4.71
C TRP A 143 -3.46 -1.56 4.68
N MET A 144 -2.52 -1.85 3.79
CA MET A 144 -1.90 -3.15 3.63
C MET A 144 -0.49 -3.14 4.23
N ASN A 145 0.18 -4.29 4.19
CA ASN A 145 1.57 -4.48 4.54
C ASN A 145 2.23 -5.43 3.54
N ALA A 146 3.55 -5.61 3.66
CA ALA A 146 4.36 -6.47 2.81
C ALA A 146 3.77 -7.89 2.67
N TYR A 147 3.27 -8.48 3.76
CA TYR A 147 2.67 -9.81 3.73
C TYR A 147 1.33 -9.83 2.99
N ASN A 148 0.32 -9.09 3.45
CA ASN A 148 -1.03 -9.17 2.86
C ASN A 148 -1.13 -8.52 1.46
N GLY A 149 -0.09 -7.84 0.99
CA GLY A 149 0.04 -7.45 -0.42
C GLY A 149 0.48 -8.58 -1.34
N TYR A 150 1.28 -9.53 -0.83
CA TYR A 150 2.01 -10.49 -1.67
C TYR A 150 2.02 -11.92 -1.13
N ALA A 151 1.15 -12.25 -0.18
CA ALA A 151 1.02 -13.60 0.39
C ALA A 151 0.69 -14.68 -0.65
N TYR A 152 0.13 -14.28 -1.81
CA TYR A 152 -0.06 -15.15 -2.97
C TYR A 152 1.10 -15.03 -3.96
N MET A 153 1.34 -13.84 -4.54
CA MET A 153 2.25 -13.68 -5.68
C MET A 153 3.74 -13.84 -5.33
N GLY A 154 4.14 -13.63 -4.08
CA GLY A 154 5.56 -13.62 -3.67
C GLY A 154 6.28 -14.93 -3.99
N GLN A 155 5.74 -16.07 -3.56
CA GLN A 155 6.37 -17.37 -3.80
C GLN A 155 6.37 -17.77 -5.29
N PRO A 156 5.25 -17.68 -6.05
CA PRO A 156 5.25 -18.01 -7.46
C PRO A 156 6.22 -17.16 -8.32
N ILE A 157 6.42 -15.88 -7.98
CA ILE A 157 7.42 -15.05 -8.67
C ILE A 157 8.84 -15.53 -8.32
N LYS A 158 9.11 -15.90 -7.07
CA LYS A 158 10.39 -16.52 -6.70
C LYS A 158 10.60 -17.86 -7.42
N ASP A 159 9.58 -18.71 -7.49
CA ASP A 159 9.63 -20.02 -8.15
C ASP A 159 9.85 -19.88 -9.65
N ALA A 160 9.42 -18.77 -10.25
CA ALA A 160 9.76 -18.37 -11.62
C ALA A 160 11.20 -17.87 -11.79
N GLY A 161 12.04 -17.89 -10.75
CA GLY A 161 13.47 -17.61 -10.82
C GLY A 161 13.90 -16.19 -10.45
N TYR A 162 12.98 -15.33 -10.02
CA TYR A 162 13.30 -13.93 -9.68
C TYR A 162 13.76 -13.77 -8.23
N CYS A 163 14.76 -12.91 -8.02
CA CYS A 163 15.05 -12.38 -6.68
C CYS A 163 14.00 -11.32 -6.32
N THR A 164 13.13 -11.62 -5.34
CA THR A 164 12.03 -10.72 -4.97
C THR A 164 12.25 -10.06 -3.61
N PHE A 165 11.85 -8.79 -3.50
CA PHE A 165 12.05 -7.94 -2.33
C PHE A 165 10.78 -7.14 -2.04
N THR A 166 10.49 -6.91 -0.77
CA THR A 166 9.35 -6.10 -0.34
C THR A 166 9.60 -5.47 1.03
N PHE A 167 8.90 -4.39 1.34
CA PHE A 167 8.98 -3.73 2.62
C PHE A 167 7.68 -3.06 3.02
N ASN A 168 7.64 -2.67 4.28
CA ASN A 168 6.55 -1.93 4.88
C ASN A 168 6.85 -0.44 4.79
N TYR A 169 5.99 0.33 4.12
CA TYR A 169 6.17 1.77 3.94
C TYR A 169 4.97 2.57 4.49
N GLY A 170 5.18 3.87 4.67
CA GLY A 170 4.11 4.79 5.08
C GLY A 170 3.49 4.44 6.43
N ARG A 171 4.29 3.89 7.36
CA ARG A 171 3.85 3.66 8.75
C ARG A 171 3.75 5.02 9.43
N SER A 172 2.53 5.42 9.78
CA SER A 172 2.27 6.72 10.39
C SER A 172 1.31 6.53 11.55
N ASN A 173 1.65 7.04 12.73
CA ASN A 173 0.70 7.06 13.84
C ASN A 173 -0.33 8.20 13.63
N ILE A 174 -1.34 8.29 14.51
CA ILE A 174 -2.40 9.30 14.40
C ILE A 174 -1.88 10.73 14.52
N MET A 175 -0.88 10.95 15.39
CA MET A 175 -0.30 12.29 15.58
C MET A 175 0.52 12.73 14.37
N GLU A 176 1.04 11.77 13.59
CA GLU A 176 1.70 11.96 12.30
C GLU A 176 0.70 11.96 11.12
N GLY A 177 -0.60 11.80 11.41
CA GLY A 177 -1.71 11.84 10.45
C GLY A 177 -1.92 10.57 9.63
N GLY A 178 -1.58 9.41 10.19
CA GLY A 178 -1.98 8.11 9.63
C GLY A 178 -3.49 7.81 9.73
N GLY A 179 -4.27 8.70 10.34
CA GLY A 179 -5.70 8.50 10.57
C GLY A 179 -5.98 7.44 11.64
N VAL A 180 -7.24 7.32 12.06
CA VAL A 180 -7.64 6.36 13.11
C VAL A 180 -7.40 4.90 12.70
N GLY A 181 -7.37 4.60 11.40
CA GLY A 181 -7.02 3.27 10.88
C GLY A 181 -5.64 2.78 11.33
N SER A 182 -4.67 3.69 11.56
CA SER A 182 -3.34 3.33 12.06
C SER A 182 -3.30 2.75 13.48
N PHE A 183 -4.42 2.73 14.22
CA PHE A 183 -4.50 1.97 15.47
C PHE A 183 -4.51 0.45 15.24
N LEU A 184 -4.95 0.01 14.06
CA LEU A 184 -4.96 -1.40 13.74
C LEU A 184 -3.54 -1.86 13.40
N PRO A 185 -3.00 -2.89 14.07
CA PRO A 185 -1.70 -3.42 13.74
C PRO A 185 -1.66 -3.89 12.28
N GLY A 186 -0.57 -3.63 11.57
CA GLY A 186 -0.38 -4.13 10.21
C GLY A 186 -1.09 -3.31 9.12
N VAL A 187 -1.78 -2.24 9.49
CA VAL A 187 -2.34 -1.24 8.58
C VAL A 187 -1.28 -0.17 8.31
N MET A 188 -0.77 -0.11 7.07
CA MET A 188 0.33 0.78 6.66
C MET A 188 -0.01 1.49 5.35
N GLY A 189 0.94 2.25 4.78
CA GLY A 189 0.66 3.11 3.63
C GLY A 189 -0.31 4.25 3.96
N THR A 190 -0.28 4.78 5.19
CA THR A 190 -1.20 5.84 5.65
C THR A 190 -0.56 7.23 5.77
N GLY A 191 0.78 7.29 5.88
CA GLY A 191 1.53 8.55 5.82
C GLY A 191 1.54 9.20 4.44
N TYR A 192 2.22 10.34 4.29
CA TYR A 192 2.32 11.01 2.98
C TYR A 192 2.91 10.09 1.91
N ILE A 193 2.33 10.14 0.70
CA ILE A 193 2.74 9.27 -0.41
C ILE A 193 4.13 9.67 -0.94
N GLU A 194 4.46 10.96 -0.89
CA GLU A 194 5.78 11.46 -1.28
C GLU A 194 6.87 10.96 -0.33
N ASP A 195 6.63 10.99 0.99
CA ASP A 195 7.56 10.40 1.96
C ASP A 195 7.71 8.89 1.72
N SER A 196 6.62 8.22 1.35
CA SER A 196 6.66 6.79 0.96
C SER A 196 7.46 6.55 -0.32
N ALA A 197 7.48 7.50 -1.26
CA ALA A 197 8.29 7.44 -2.46
C ALA A 197 9.80 7.62 -2.15
N GLU A 198 10.14 8.51 -1.21
CA GLU A 198 11.52 8.62 -0.68
C GLU A 198 11.96 7.33 0.03
N GLN A 199 11.07 6.72 0.81
CA GLN A 199 11.32 5.42 1.44
C GLN A 199 11.54 4.31 0.39
N THR A 200 10.76 4.31 -0.70
CA THR A 200 10.98 3.41 -1.84
C THR A 200 12.32 3.66 -2.50
N ALA A 201 12.75 4.91 -2.67
CA ALA A 201 14.05 5.23 -3.22
C ALA A 201 15.19 4.61 -2.41
N ALA A 202 15.15 4.78 -1.08
CA ALA A 202 16.13 4.19 -0.18
C ALA A 202 16.10 2.64 -0.20
N PHE A 203 14.91 2.05 -0.28
CA PHE A 203 14.76 0.60 -0.36
C PHE A 203 15.32 0.03 -1.66
N VAL A 204 15.01 0.65 -2.81
CA VAL A 204 15.53 0.26 -4.13
C VAL A 204 17.05 0.36 -4.15
N ASP A 205 17.64 1.44 -3.63
CA ASP A 205 19.10 1.57 -3.55
C ASP A 205 19.76 0.44 -2.77
N ARG A 206 19.12 -0.01 -1.68
CA ARG A 206 19.59 -1.16 -0.91
C ARG A 206 19.47 -2.47 -1.69
N VAL A 207 18.39 -2.66 -2.45
CA VAL A 207 18.20 -3.84 -3.33
C VAL A 207 19.25 -3.88 -4.43
N LEU A 208 19.49 -2.76 -5.12
CA LEU A 208 20.51 -2.63 -6.16
C LEU A 208 21.91 -2.94 -5.59
N ALA A 209 22.24 -2.36 -4.43
CA ALA A 209 23.52 -2.62 -3.76
C ALA A 209 23.70 -4.09 -3.33
N ALA A 210 22.64 -4.72 -2.80
CA ALA A 210 22.69 -6.11 -2.35
C ALA A 210 22.79 -7.09 -3.53
N THR A 211 22.11 -6.81 -4.64
CA THR A 211 22.08 -7.69 -5.81
C THR A 211 23.23 -7.44 -6.79
N GLY A 212 23.79 -6.24 -6.80
CA GLY A 212 24.81 -5.80 -7.76
C GLY A 212 24.23 -5.48 -9.14
N THR A 213 22.96 -5.04 -9.18
CA THR A 213 22.26 -4.66 -10.42
C THR A 213 22.10 -3.15 -10.50
N ASP A 214 21.85 -2.63 -11.70
CA ASP A 214 21.65 -1.19 -11.94
C ASP A 214 20.18 -0.78 -11.92
N GLU A 215 19.27 -1.72 -12.19
CA GLU A 215 17.82 -1.48 -12.29
C GLU A 215 17.02 -2.60 -11.62
N VAL A 216 15.82 -2.26 -11.15
CA VAL A 216 14.80 -3.20 -10.67
C VAL A 216 13.60 -3.22 -11.60
N ASP A 217 12.82 -4.30 -11.55
CA ASP A 217 11.44 -4.30 -12.04
C ASP A 217 10.50 -4.16 -10.81
N ILE A 218 9.43 -3.38 -10.91
CA ILE A 218 8.48 -3.12 -9.81
C ILE A 218 7.13 -3.76 -10.14
N VAL A 219 6.58 -4.51 -9.18
CA VAL A 219 5.17 -4.89 -9.16
C VAL A 219 4.49 -4.17 -7.99
N ALA A 220 3.42 -3.44 -8.27
CA ALA A 220 2.78 -2.58 -7.27
C ALA A 220 1.26 -2.63 -7.34
N HIS A 221 0.62 -2.51 -6.18
CA HIS A 221 -0.85 -2.58 -6.05
C HIS A 221 -1.40 -1.25 -5.53
N SER A 222 -2.53 -0.81 -6.09
CA SER A 222 -3.29 0.34 -5.59
C SER A 222 -2.40 1.59 -5.40
N GLN A 223 -2.41 2.22 -4.23
CA GLN A 223 -1.50 3.32 -3.85
C GLN A 223 -0.03 3.05 -4.18
N GLY A 224 0.44 1.81 -4.01
CA GLY A 224 1.82 1.45 -4.31
C GLY A 224 2.20 1.72 -5.75
N GLY A 225 1.25 1.60 -6.69
CA GLY A 225 1.49 1.91 -8.11
C GLY A 225 1.61 3.40 -8.38
N ALA A 226 0.72 4.23 -7.80
CA ALA A 226 0.80 5.68 -7.92
C ALA A 226 2.07 6.23 -7.24
N MET A 227 2.41 5.70 -6.07
CA MET A 227 3.63 6.00 -5.33
C MET A 227 4.88 5.61 -6.12
N ALA A 228 4.91 4.42 -6.73
CA ALA A 228 6.04 3.99 -7.56
C ALA A 228 6.20 4.89 -8.80
N ASN A 229 5.10 5.33 -9.42
CA ASN A 229 5.16 6.28 -10.53
C ASN A 229 5.71 7.64 -10.07
N TYR A 230 5.28 8.13 -8.90
CA TYR A 230 5.85 9.33 -8.28
C TYR A 230 7.37 9.17 -8.06
N TYR A 231 7.81 8.03 -7.51
CA TYR A 231 9.22 7.69 -7.33
C TYR A 231 10.01 7.78 -8.65
N THR A 232 9.47 7.23 -9.75
CA THR A 232 10.14 7.32 -11.07
C THR A 232 10.26 8.76 -11.57
N LYS A 233 9.27 9.62 -11.28
CA LYS A 233 9.22 11.01 -11.77
C LYS A 233 10.05 11.99 -10.96
N PHE A 234 10.08 11.83 -9.64
CA PHE A 234 10.55 12.89 -8.74
C PHE A 234 11.69 12.47 -7.81
N GLU A 235 11.82 11.17 -7.51
CA GLU A 235 12.76 10.65 -6.51
C GLU A 235 13.92 9.86 -7.14
N GLY A 236 14.24 10.18 -8.41
CA GLY A 236 15.37 9.59 -9.13
C GLY A 236 15.16 8.15 -9.60
N GLY A 237 13.94 7.62 -9.54
CA GLY A 237 13.64 6.24 -9.95
C GLY A 237 13.71 5.97 -11.45
N ALA A 238 13.63 6.99 -12.32
CA ALA A 238 13.67 6.81 -13.78
C ALA A 238 14.91 6.07 -14.29
N ALA A 239 16.05 6.20 -13.60
CA ALA A 239 17.30 5.53 -13.98
C ALA A 239 17.51 4.17 -13.29
N LYS A 240 16.58 3.75 -12.43
CA LYS A 240 16.70 2.58 -11.55
C LYS A 240 15.55 1.59 -11.72
N VAL A 241 14.56 1.92 -12.55
CA VAL A 241 13.37 1.10 -12.79
C VAL A 241 13.29 0.82 -14.28
N ASN A 242 13.34 -0.45 -14.65
CA ASN A 242 13.18 -0.86 -16.04
C ASN A 242 11.70 -1.11 -16.36
N LYS A 243 10.98 -1.85 -15.53
CA LYS A 243 9.53 -2.08 -15.66
C LYS A 243 8.74 -1.62 -14.45
N LEU A 244 7.63 -0.93 -14.68
CA LEU A 244 6.63 -0.63 -13.67
C LEU A 244 5.31 -1.34 -13.99
N ILE A 245 4.99 -2.37 -13.22
CA ILE A 245 3.83 -3.24 -13.39
C ILE A 245 2.84 -2.93 -12.28
N THR A 246 1.68 -2.38 -12.60
CA THR A 246 0.74 -1.91 -11.58
C THR A 246 -0.63 -2.54 -11.72
N PHE A 247 -1.26 -2.83 -10.58
CA PHE A 247 -2.57 -3.46 -10.47
C PHE A 247 -3.53 -2.56 -9.69
N GLY A 248 -4.64 -2.14 -10.30
CA GLY A 248 -5.65 -1.28 -9.67
C GLY A 248 -5.11 0.07 -9.16
N ALA A 249 -3.98 0.53 -9.70
CA ALA A 249 -3.28 1.70 -9.18
C ALA A 249 -4.07 2.99 -9.33
N THR A 250 -3.97 3.88 -8.34
CA THR A 250 -4.66 5.17 -8.28
C THR A 250 -3.88 6.27 -9.03
N HIS A 251 -3.36 5.97 -10.23
CA HIS A 251 -2.53 6.91 -11.02
C HIS A 251 -3.24 8.25 -11.27
N HIS A 252 -4.55 8.21 -11.53
CA HIS A 252 -5.39 9.40 -11.67
C HIS A 252 -6.34 9.63 -10.49
N GLY A 253 -6.02 9.03 -9.34
CA GLY A 253 -6.80 9.11 -8.11
C GLY A 253 -8.03 8.20 -8.07
N THR A 254 -8.79 8.34 -6.98
CA THR A 254 -10.06 7.69 -6.65
C THR A 254 -11.02 8.75 -6.05
N SER A 255 -12.29 8.41 -5.87
CA SER A 255 -13.26 9.26 -5.16
C SER A 255 -13.27 8.95 -3.65
N LEU A 256 -13.83 9.84 -2.80
CA LEU A 256 -14.09 9.50 -1.40
C LEU A 256 -15.02 8.28 -1.27
N ASP A 257 -15.95 8.10 -2.22
CA ASP A 257 -16.81 6.91 -2.25
C ASP A 257 -16.01 5.64 -2.50
N GLY A 258 -14.96 5.70 -3.33
CA GLY A 258 -14.02 4.60 -3.57
C GLY A 258 -13.16 4.30 -2.35
N ILE A 259 -12.63 5.33 -1.68
CA ILE A 259 -11.91 5.17 -0.40
C ILE A 259 -12.84 4.62 0.68
N GLY A 260 -14.08 5.10 0.74
CA GLY A 260 -15.12 4.59 1.62
C GLY A 260 -15.51 3.15 1.27
N ALA A 261 -15.49 2.76 0.00
CA ALA A 261 -15.73 1.39 -0.45
C ALA A 261 -14.61 0.46 0.04
N LEU A 262 -13.35 0.87 -0.09
CA LEU A 262 -12.21 0.17 0.47
C LEU A 262 -12.39 -0.04 1.99
N GLY A 263 -12.78 1.02 2.70
CA GLY A 263 -13.07 0.96 4.14
C GLY A 263 -14.19 -0.03 4.44
N ARG A 264 -15.32 0.02 3.71
CA ARG A 264 -16.46 -0.90 3.87
C ARG A 264 -16.09 -2.36 3.58
N MET A 265 -15.26 -2.63 2.58
CA MET A 265 -14.80 -3.98 2.26
C MET A 265 -14.04 -4.59 3.44
N ILE A 266 -13.18 -3.82 4.10
CA ILE A 266 -12.46 -4.27 5.28
C ILE A 266 -13.42 -4.36 6.50
N ASN A 267 -14.40 -3.45 6.61
CA ASN A 267 -15.37 -3.43 7.72
C ASN A 267 -16.37 -4.57 7.74
N ASN A 268 -16.89 -4.95 6.57
CA ASN A 268 -17.85 -6.05 6.42
C ASN A 268 -17.27 -7.42 6.87
N LEU A 269 -15.99 -7.45 7.27
CA LEU A 269 -15.28 -8.57 7.88
C LEU A 269 -15.40 -8.62 9.42
N GLY A 270 -16.20 -7.71 10.02
CA GLY A 270 -16.36 -7.61 11.48
C GLY A 270 -15.27 -6.81 12.18
N ILE A 271 -14.51 -6.00 11.41
CA ILE A 271 -13.40 -5.17 11.90
C ILE A 271 -13.82 -3.71 11.73
N ASP A 272 -14.17 -3.03 12.82
CA ASP A 272 -14.70 -1.66 12.76
C ASP A 272 -13.58 -0.63 12.44
N ILE A 273 -13.53 -0.19 11.19
CA ILE A 273 -12.66 0.87 10.64
C ILE A 273 -13.53 2.07 10.18
N LEU A 274 -14.84 2.08 10.45
CA LEU A 274 -15.75 3.14 10.00
C LEU A 274 -16.27 3.97 11.18
N GLY A 275 -15.55 5.04 11.51
CA GLY A 275 -16.20 6.28 11.97
C GLY A 275 -16.41 7.25 10.80
N PRO A 276 -16.69 8.54 11.04
CA PRO A 276 -16.87 9.49 9.94
C PRO A 276 -15.64 9.47 9.02
N ILE A 277 -15.86 9.17 7.74
CA ILE A 277 -14.88 8.77 6.71
C ILE A 277 -13.60 9.63 6.76
N GLU A 278 -13.76 10.93 7.04
CA GLU A 278 -12.71 11.95 7.12
C GLU A 278 -11.62 11.68 8.18
N ILE A 279 -11.96 11.04 9.30
CA ILE A 279 -11.03 10.81 10.43
C ILE A 279 -10.21 9.50 10.25
N PHE A 280 -10.58 8.65 9.30
CA PHE A 280 -10.06 7.27 9.20
C PHE A 280 -9.03 7.04 8.09
N VAL A 281 -8.98 7.89 7.07
CA VAL A 281 -8.28 7.62 5.80
C VAL A 281 -6.77 7.85 5.82
N GLY A 282 -6.26 8.59 6.81
CA GLY A 282 -4.86 9.02 6.83
C GLY A 282 -4.50 9.97 5.69
N HIS A 283 -3.31 10.55 5.73
CA HIS A 283 -2.82 11.46 4.68
C HIS A 283 -2.85 10.78 3.30
N ALA A 284 -2.41 9.52 3.20
CA ALA A 284 -2.37 8.81 1.93
C ALA A 284 -3.75 8.60 1.29
N GLY A 285 -4.79 8.33 2.10
CA GLY A 285 -6.14 8.19 1.58
C GLY A 285 -6.64 9.48 0.96
N ILE A 286 -6.41 10.62 1.63
CA ILE A 286 -6.80 11.95 1.12
C ILE A 286 -5.99 12.31 -0.13
N GLN A 287 -4.70 12.03 -0.16
CA GLN A 287 -3.86 12.34 -1.32
C GLN A 287 -4.24 11.55 -2.57
N GLN A 288 -4.94 10.42 -2.43
CA GLN A 288 -5.43 9.65 -3.58
C GLN A 288 -6.73 10.20 -4.16
N THR A 289 -7.36 11.23 -3.58
CA THR A 289 -8.60 11.78 -4.16
C THR A 289 -8.33 12.49 -5.49
N ILE A 290 -9.26 12.36 -6.44
CA ILE A 290 -9.21 13.10 -7.71
C ILE A 290 -9.17 14.60 -7.41
N GLY A 291 -8.22 15.30 -8.03
CA GLY A 291 -8.05 16.74 -7.85
C GLY A 291 -7.18 17.14 -6.65
N SER A 292 -6.67 16.18 -5.87
CA SER A 292 -5.65 16.44 -4.85
C SER A 292 -4.37 17.00 -5.48
N ASP A 293 -3.59 17.74 -4.69
CA ASP A 293 -2.30 18.26 -5.15
C ASP A 293 -1.34 17.13 -5.55
N PHE A 294 -1.37 16.00 -4.83
CA PHE A 294 -0.57 14.84 -5.20
C PHE A 294 -0.93 14.31 -6.58
N VAL A 295 -2.22 14.04 -6.84
CA VAL A 295 -2.69 13.49 -8.14
C VAL A 295 -2.43 14.49 -9.27
N ASN A 296 -2.66 15.79 -9.03
CA ASN A 296 -2.39 16.83 -10.02
C ASN A 296 -0.89 16.91 -10.34
N ASN A 297 -0.02 16.90 -9.32
CA ASN A 297 1.43 16.95 -9.51
C ASN A 297 1.96 15.69 -10.20
N LEU A 298 1.45 14.51 -9.82
CA LEU A 298 1.82 13.24 -10.44
C LEU A 298 1.58 13.24 -11.95
N ASN A 299 0.49 13.88 -12.40
CA ASN A 299 0.05 13.85 -13.80
C ASN A 299 0.35 15.14 -14.59
N ALA A 300 0.92 16.18 -13.95
CA ALA A 300 1.14 17.49 -14.55
C ALA A 300 1.99 17.46 -15.84
N ASN A 301 2.93 16.52 -15.94
CA ASN A 301 3.86 16.40 -17.06
C ASN A 301 3.62 15.14 -17.92
N GLY A 302 2.40 14.60 -17.87
CA GLY A 302 2.04 13.33 -18.50
C GLY A 302 2.32 12.12 -17.61
N ASP A 303 1.82 10.96 -18.03
CA ASP A 303 1.66 9.83 -17.10
C ASP A 303 2.94 9.01 -16.90
N THR A 304 3.89 9.10 -17.83
CA THR A 304 5.09 8.24 -17.91
C THR A 304 6.38 9.04 -17.97
N VAL A 305 7.49 8.41 -17.55
CA VAL A 305 8.86 8.87 -17.84
C VAL A 305 9.48 8.02 -18.94
N ALA A 306 10.38 8.61 -19.74
CA ALA A 306 11.09 7.90 -20.79
C ALA A 306 12.02 6.82 -20.20
N GLY A 307 12.13 5.69 -20.89
CA GLY A 307 12.99 4.57 -20.48
C GLY A 307 12.33 3.54 -19.54
N VAL A 308 11.16 3.84 -18.98
CA VAL A 308 10.39 2.89 -18.17
C VAL A 308 9.31 2.21 -19.03
N ASP A 309 9.24 0.89 -18.94
CA ASP A 309 8.19 0.07 -19.56
C ASP A 309 7.04 -0.15 -18.58
N TYR A 310 5.83 0.27 -18.95
CA TYR A 310 4.66 0.20 -18.08
C TYR A 310 3.71 -0.92 -18.51
N THR A 311 3.29 -1.74 -17.55
CA THR A 311 2.12 -2.62 -17.70
C THR A 311 1.12 -2.28 -16.61
N VAL A 312 -0.08 -1.87 -17.00
CA VAL A 312 -1.11 -1.38 -16.07
C VAL A 312 -2.35 -2.22 -16.20
N VAL A 313 -2.78 -2.82 -15.10
CA VAL A 313 -3.90 -3.77 -15.06
C VAL A 313 -5.02 -3.17 -14.23
N GLY A 314 -6.19 -3.01 -14.84
CA GLY A 314 -7.44 -2.61 -14.19
C GLY A 314 -8.47 -3.73 -14.20
N THR A 315 -9.45 -3.70 -13.30
CA THR A 315 -10.58 -4.66 -13.30
C THR A 315 -11.90 -3.92 -13.44
N ARG A 316 -12.84 -4.46 -14.23
CA ARG A 316 -14.19 -3.89 -14.37
C ARG A 316 -14.99 -3.94 -13.07
N TYR A 317 -14.54 -4.76 -12.12
CA TYR A 317 -15.13 -4.91 -10.79
C TYR A 317 -14.40 -4.08 -9.74
N ASP A 318 -13.66 -3.03 -10.12
CA ASP A 318 -12.95 -2.18 -9.17
C ASP A 318 -13.93 -1.16 -8.57
N GLU A 319 -14.18 -1.27 -7.26
CA GLU A 319 -15.03 -0.32 -6.53
C GLU A 319 -14.24 0.83 -5.93
N VAL A 320 -12.92 0.77 -5.93
CA VAL A 320 -12.03 1.73 -5.30
C VAL A 320 -11.53 2.70 -6.34
N THR A 321 -10.75 2.27 -7.31
CA THR A 321 -10.40 3.10 -8.46
C THR A 321 -11.62 3.10 -9.38
N ASN A 322 -12.47 4.12 -9.26
CA ASN A 322 -13.77 4.17 -9.94
C ASN A 322 -14.01 5.54 -10.59
N PRO A 323 -14.23 5.62 -11.92
CA PRO A 323 -14.22 4.51 -12.88
C PRO A 323 -12.85 3.82 -12.98
N TYR A 324 -12.83 2.51 -13.19
CA TYR A 324 -11.60 1.70 -13.14
C TYR A 324 -10.56 2.11 -14.18
N GLU A 325 -11.01 2.73 -15.27
CA GLU A 325 -10.16 3.30 -16.31
C GLU A 325 -9.25 4.43 -15.80
N LEU A 326 -9.52 5.03 -14.64
CA LEU A 326 -8.60 5.95 -13.96
C LEU A 326 -7.27 5.30 -13.60
N THR A 327 -7.20 3.97 -13.54
CA THR A 327 -5.92 3.28 -13.38
C THR A 327 -5.05 3.39 -14.62
N PHE A 328 -5.63 3.42 -15.82
CA PHE A 328 -4.87 3.34 -17.05
C PHE A 328 -4.10 4.62 -17.34
N ILE A 329 -2.89 4.46 -17.86
CA ILE A 329 -1.99 5.58 -18.19
C ILE A 329 -1.78 5.69 -19.70
N LYS A 330 -1.32 6.84 -20.15
CA LYS A 330 -1.02 7.15 -21.55
C LYS A 330 0.48 7.22 -21.76
N ALA A 331 0.95 6.55 -22.81
CA ALA A 331 2.34 6.59 -23.19
C ALA A 331 2.76 8.02 -23.59
N GLY A 332 3.69 8.58 -22.83
CA GLY A 332 4.44 9.77 -23.22
C GLY A 332 5.59 9.43 -24.17
N PRO A 333 6.30 10.44 -24.68
CA PRO A 333 7.44 10.22 -25.58
C PRO A 333 8.52 9.34 -24.94
N GLY A 334 8.93 8.28 -25.64
CA GLY A 334 10.01 7.39 -25.19
C GLY A 334 9.61 6.41 -24.07
N ALA A 335 8.32 6.28 -23.78
CA ALA A 335 7.78 5.27 -22.86
C ALA A 335 6.89 4.27 -23.62
N HIS A 336 6.85 3.03 -23.15
CA HIS A 336 5.91 2.02 -23.63
C HIS A 336 4.87 1.74 -22.55
N VAL A 337 3.60 1.68 -22.95
CA VAL A 337 2.49 1.38 -22.03
C VAL A 337 1.64 0.25 -22.59
N THR A 338 1.37 -0.74 -21.75
CA THR A 338 0.39 -1.79 -22.00
C THR A 338 -0.71 -1.72 -20.94
N ASN A 339 -1.85 -1.15 -21.29
CA ASN A 339 -3.05 -1.19 -20.45
C ASN A 339 -3.83 -2.48 -20.70
N ILE A 340 -4.24 -3.17 -19.63
CA ILE A 340 -4.93 -4.46 -19.69
C ILE A 340 -6.15 -4.39 -18.76
N THR A 341 -7.34 -4.66 -19.29
CA THR A 341 -8.47 -5.00 -18.41
C THR A 341 -8.35 -6.47 -18.04
N LEU A 342 -8.40 -6.81 -16.75
CA LEU A 342 -8.19 -8.17 -16.23
C LEU A 342 -9.09 -9.21 -16.90
N GLN A 343 -10.33 -8.82 -17.18
CA GLN A 343 -11.36 -9.63 -17.84
C GLN A 343 -11.11 -9.85 -19.34
N ASP A 344 -10.22 -9.09 -19.99
CA ASP A 344 -9.95 -9.24 -21.41
C ASP A 344 -9.33 -10.62 -21.68
N GLY A 345 -10.09 -11.45 -22.40
CA GLY A 345 -9.76 -12.85 -22.66
C GLY A 345 -10.01 -13.81 -21.47
N CYS A 346 -10.61 -13.33 -20.38
CA CYS A 346 -10.97 -14.16 -19.22
C CYS A 346 -12.13 -13.58 -18.38
N GLU A 347 -13.35 -13.59 -18.94
CA GLU A 347 -14.54 -13.04 -18.26
C GLU A 347 -14.95 -13.79 -16.97
N GLN A 348 -14.42 -15.00 -16.74
CA GLN A 348 -14.64 -15.73 -15.50
C GLN A 348 -13.81 -15.22 -14.32
N ASP A 349 -12.77 -14.42 -14.56
CA ASP A 349 -12.07 -13.74 -13.47
C ASP A 349 -12.88 -12.51 -13.02
N ILE A 350 -13.50 -12.62 -11.84
CA ILE A 350 -14.35 -11.57 -11.26
C ILE A 350 -13.66 -10.87 -10.09
N SER A 351 -12.32 -10.85 -10.07
CA SER A 351 -11.55 -10.16 -9.03
C SER A 351 -11.86 -8.66 -8.99
N ASP A 352 -12.07 -8.14 -7.78
CA ASP A 352 -12.09 -6.70 -7.47
C ASP A 352 -10.69 -6.15 -7.18
N HIS A 353 -10.68 -4.90 -6.70
CA HIS A 353 -9.51 -4.15 -6.27
C HIS A 353 -8.59 -4.93 -5.33
N LEU A 354 -9.11 -5.65 -4.32
CA LEU A 354 -8.32 -6.34 -3.31
C LEU A 354 -7.99 -7.78 -3.72
N THR A 355 -8.91 -8.43 -4.41
CA THR A 355 -8.75 -9.85 -4.79
C THR A 355 -7.91 -10.05 -6.05
N MET A 356 -7.66 -9.01 -6.85
CA MET A 356 -6.83 -9.12 -8.06
C MET A 356 -5.39 -9.58 -7.78
N MET A 357 -4.80 -9.18 -6.65
CA MET A 357 -3.44 -9.60 -6.27
C MET A 357 -3.37 -11.08 -5.85
N TYR A 358 -4.53 -11.74 -5.78
CA TYR A 358 -4.70 -13.16 -5.45
C TYR A 358 -5.22 -13.97 -6.65
N SER A 359 -5.28 -13.36 -7.83
CA SER A 359 -5.74 -13.99 -9.06
C SER A 359 -4.59 -14.68 -9.83
N PRO A 360 -4.75 -15.94 -10.27
CA PRO A 360 -3.81 -16.58 -11.20
C PRO A 360 -3.67 -15.83 -12.53
N ARG A 361 -4.74 -15.16 -12.98
CA ARG A 361 -4.73 -14.33 -14.19
C ARG A 361 -3.77 -13.16 -13.99
N ALA A 362 -3.91 -12.43 -12.87
CA ALA A 362 -3.06 -11.30 -12.54
C ALA A 362 -1.60 -11.73 -12.39
N LEU A 363 -1.33 -12.86 -11.74
CA LEU A 363 0.01 -13.43 -11.62
C LEU A 363 0.61 -13.73 -13.01
N SER A 364 -0.16 -14.37 -13.90
CA SER A 364 0.32 -14.65 -15.27
C SER A 364 0.60 -13.37 -16.07
N ILE A 365 -0.15 -12.29 -15.82
CA ILE A 365 0.12 -10.98 -16.42
C ILE A 365 1.41 -10.39 -15.88
N ALA A 366 1.65 -10.45 -14.56
CA ALA A 366 2.89 -9.99 -13.94
C ALA A 366 4.10 -10.74 -14.50
N LEU A 367 4.05 -12.08 -14.54
CA LEU A 367 5.13 -12.92 -15.07
C LEU A 367 5.41 -12.64 -16.55
N ARG A 368 4.36 -12.44 -17.36
CA ARG A 368 4.51 -12.03 -18.77
C ARG A 368 5.11 -10.64 -18.91
N ALA A 369 4.72 -9.70 -18.04
CA ALA A 369 5.28 -8.36 -18.07
C ALA A 369 6.77 -8.38 -17.69
N LEU A 370 7.16 -9.17 -16.70
CA LEU A 370 8.55 -9.38 -16.30
C LEU A 370 9.38 -10.04 -17.42
N ASP A 371 8.89 -11.12 -18.01
CA ASP A 371 9.52 -11.80 -19.16
C ASP A 371 8.47 -12.38 -20.13
N PRO A 372 8.18 -11.67 -21.24
CA PRO A 372 7.19 -12.13 -22.22
C PRO A 372 7.68 -13.28 -23.10
N VAL A 373 9.00 -13.54 -23.15
CA VAL A 373 9.57 -14.65 -23.93
C VAL A 373 9.36 -15.96 -23.17
N GLN A 374 9.61 -15.97 -21.86
CA GLN A 374 9.38 -17.15 -21.02
C GLN A 374 7.91 -17.37 -20.68
N ASN A 375 7.13 -16.29 -20.52
CA ASN A 375 5.73 -16.36 -20.08
C ASN A 375 4.75 -15.81 -21.14
N PRO A 376 4.70 -16.36 -22.37
CA PRO A 376 3.89 -15.79 -23.45
C PRO A 376 2.38 -16.02 -23.26
N GLN A 377 2.01 -17.04 -22.47
CA GLN A 377 0.62 -17.44 -22.28
C GLN A 377 0.01 -16.82 -21.02
N LEU A 378 -1.25 -16.44 -21.16
CA LEU A 378 -2.04 -15.84 -20.11
C LEU A 378 -3.01 -16.86 -19.53
N THR A 379 -2.96 -17.07 -18.22
CA THR A 379 -3.83 -18.02 -17.53
C THR A 379 -5.23 -17.46 -17.39
N CYS A 380 -6.25 -18.18 -17.84
CA CYS A 380 -7.64 -17.83 -17.51
C CYS A 380 -8.17 -18.73 -16.40
N ALA A 381 -8.44 -18.17 -15.23
CA ALA A 381 -8.96 -18.88 -14.06
C ALA A 381 -10.06 -18.04 -13.38
N PHE A 382 -11.06 -18.71 -12.82
CA PHE A 382 -12.03 -18.06 -11.96
C PHE A 382 -11.37 -17.65 -10.65
N ASN A 383 -11.50 -16.38 -10.25
CA ASN A 383 -11.15 -15.89 -8.92
C ASN A 383 -12.33 -15.07 -8.38
N PRO A 384 -12.88 -15.43 -7.21
CA PRO A 384 -14.12 -14.82 -6.73
C PRO A 384 -13.90 -13.44 -6.12
N TRP A 385 -14.90 -12.59 -6.35
CA TRP A 385 -15.07 -11.28 -5.72
C TRP A 385 -15.04 -11.35 -4.17
N LEU A 386 -14.49 -10.32 -3.54
CA LEU A 386 -14.29 -10.07 -2.10
C LEU A 386 -13.45 -11.08 -1.31
N VAL A 387 -13.49 -12.35 -1.67
CA VAL A 387 -12.83 -13.43 -0.92
C VAL A 387 -11.46 -13.77 -1.54
N GLY A 388 -11.36 -13.77 -2.86
CA GLY A 388 -10.26 -14.41 -3.59
C GLY A 388 -10.30 -15.94 -3.45
N GLY A 389 -9.24 -16.62 -3.88
CA GLY A 389 -9.11 -18.08 -3.74
C GLY A 389 -9.21 -18.88 -5.05
N GLY A 390 -9.06 -18.23 -6.19
CA GLY A 390 -8.95 -18.88 -7.50
C GLY A 390 -7.58 -19.54 -7.77
N GLY A 391 -6.56 -19.18 -6.99
CA GLY A 391 -5.23 -19.77 -7.09
C GLY A 391 -5.11 -21.11 -6.37
N SER A 392 -4.38 -22.04 -6.98
CA SER A 392 -3.76 -23.16 -6.27
C SER A 392 -2.39 -22.72 -5.74
N ILE A 393 -2.08 -23.14 -4.51
CA ILE A 393 -0.72 -23.14 -3.98
C ILE A 393 0.12 -24.23 -4.65
#